data_AF-A0BCK3-F1
#
_entry.id   AF-A0BCK3-F1
#
_cell.length_a   1.000
_cell.length_b   1.000
_cell.length_c   1.000
_cell.angle_alpha   90.00
_cell.angle_beta   90.00
_cell.angle_gamma   90.00
#
_symmetry.space_group_name_H-M   'P 1'
#
loop_
_entity.id
_entity.type
_entity.pdbx_description
1 polymer ?
#
loop_
_entity_poly.entity_id
_entity_poly.type
_entity_poly.pdbx_seq_one_letter_code
_entity_poly.pdbx_strand_id
1 'polypeptide(L)'
;MNYKDFLEISAQFSLGGLITEQAHPHTVGLSEFAKNDLKTGIQRMKDLDMLVFDVLMNKLDQLAHMNQMVLDTWSKGNRVFICGCGSTGRLALTLETLYRQITKQDNIISFMAGGDVAIIASIILNLELSNQMNWALKREIYQYHRQKEEKPLGLLELLKKQVKLGQPFFLYCNPDEVLTVQRSQDVFNNPNINKINLSVGHQAITGSTRMQCSTVLTYAIGLAILCKENFIDYATNSIKNVRQYYESIDAYQFIAKFIELEADCYLRKEYVFYRSKPNIAINILTDTTERCPTFSLHPFESILDNPINPSWSYFVMDDSEQKYNNSLQAWESLLYGRQPRALSSNYWHKYQHKVGLEKLLSHDISQDQVERRTKYAGGNHYQFRIAYDQDKLEMSWEFVSPQLERIHFEKINAINDVLGQNIVLKCLINIHSTLLMGRIGRYQSNIMIYVRPTNNKLIDRAIRYVLYLLNQNNVVNENITYALVCENLFEEIKTLVYGESIVLKTFERVKKQFSQ
;
A
#
# COMPACT_ATOMS: atom_id res chain seq x y z
N MET A 1 -5.45 6.49 24.09
CA MET A 1 -6.11 5.17 24.20
C MET A 1 -5.18 4.25 24.95
N ASN A 2 -5.59 3.77 26.12
CA ASN A 2 -4.92 2.70 26.86
C ASN A 2 -5.49 1.33 26.42
N TYR A 3 -5.00 0.23 27.01
CA TYR A 3 -5.45 -1.12 26.64
C TYR A 3 -6.92 -1.40 26.98
N LYS A 4 -7.45 -0.83 28.08
CA LYS A 4 -8.87 -0.98 28.49
C LYS A 4 -9.78 -0.31 27.48
N ASP A 5 -9.46 0.92 27.09
CA ASP A 5 -10.19 1.65 26.05
C ASP A 5 -10.23 0.86 24.72
N PHE A 6 -9.14 0.16 24.35
CA PHE A 6 -9.11 -0.68 23.16
C PHE A 6 -9.97 -1.93 23.32
N LEU A 7 -9.90 -2.61 24.48
CA LEU A 7 -10.70 -3.81 24.74
C LEU A 7 -12.20 -3.54 24.63
N GLU A 8 -12.67 -2.38 25.08
CA GLU A 8 -14.09 -1.95 24.94
C GLU A 8 -14.57 -1.90 23.49
N ILE A 9 -13.68 -1.57 22.54
CA ILE A 9 -14.00 -1.48 21.11
C ILE A 9 -13.46 -2.64 20.28
N SER A 10 -12.72 -3.56 20.89
CA SER A 10 -11.93 -4.60 20.20
C SER A 10 -12.79 -5.49 19.30
N ALA A 11 -14.03 -5.79 19.70
CA ALA A 11 -14.97 -6.56 18.89
C ALA A 11 -15.23 -5.97 17.49
N GLN A 12 -15.07 -4.65 17.31
CA GLN A 12 -15.19 -4.00 16.00
C GLN A 12 -13.96 -4.22 15.09
N PHE A 13 -12.88 -4.76 15.67
CA PHE A 13 -11.57 -4.95 15.05
C PHE A 13 -11.07 -6.41 15.15
N SER A 14 -11.83 -7.31 15.75
CA SER A 14 -11.59 -8.77 15.77
C SER A 14 -11.78 -9.38 14.38
N LEU A 15 -10.86 -9.05 13.47
CA LEU A 15 -10.96 -9.36 12.04
C LEU A 15 -10.23 -10.66 11.66
N GLY A 16 -9.75 -11.44 12.63
CA GLY A 16 -9.02 -12.69 12.39
C GLY A 16 -9.82 -13.76 11.62
N GLY A 17 -11.15 -13.68 11.63
CA GLY A 17 -12.02 -14.55 10.84
C GLY A 17 -12.05 -14.21 9.34
N LEU A 18 -11.59 -13.01 8.94
CA LEU A 18 -11.52 -12.62 7.54
C LEU A 18 -10.46 -13.43 6.80
N ILE A 19 -10.78 -13.89 5.60
CA ILE A 19 -9.85 -14.62 4.72
C ILE A 19 -8.56 -13.82 4.48
N THR A 20 -8.68 -12.51 4.32
CA THR A 20 -7.51 -11.62 4.14
C THR A 20 -6.60 -11.49 5.37
N GLU A 21 -7.06 -11.88 6.56
CA GLU A 21 -6.31 -11.86 7.82
C GLU A 21 -5.81 -13.25 8.25
N GLN A 22 -6.12 -14.30 7.48
CA GLN A 22 -5.69 -15.67 7.72
C GLN A 22 -4.42 -16.02 6.91
N ALA A 23 -3.67 -17.00 7.40
CA ALA A 23 -2.46 -17.47 6.75
C ALA A 23 -2.78 -18.26 5.47
N HIS A 24 -2.05 -17.98 4.40
CA HIS A 24 -2.21 -18.71 3.14
C HIS A 24 -1.50 -20.08 3.23
N PRO A 25 -2.18 -21.22 2.99
CA PRO A 25 -1.55 -22.54 3.05
C PRO A 25 -0.37 -22.71 2.07
N HIS A 26 -0.53 -22.23 0.84
CA HIS A 26 0.51 -22.27 -0.20
C HIS A 26 1.81 -21.52 0.14
N THR A 27 1.78 -20.52 1.03
CA THR A 27 3.00 -19.76 1.41
C THR A 27 3.47 -20.04 2.83
N VAL A 28 2.98 -21.10 3.47
CA VAL A 28 3.61 -21.59 4.70
C VAL A 28 5.08 -21.92 4.41
N GLY A 29 6.00 -21.38 5.21
CA GLY A 29 7.44 -21.48 5.00
C GLY A 29 8.04 -20.36 4.13
N LEU A 30 7.30 -19.30 3.81
CA LEU A 30 7.79 -18.24 2.90
C LEU A 30 9.08 -17.57 3.38
N SER A 31 9.28 -17.42 4.69
CA SER A 31 10.50 -16.83 5.25
C SER A 31 11.72 -17.73 5.07
N GLU A 32 11.51 -19.04 5.08
CA GLU A 32 12.50 -20.08 4.88
C GLU A 32 12.88 -20.17 3.40
N PHE A 33 11.88 -20.14 2.50
CA PHE A 33 12.13 -20.03 1.06
C PHE A 33 12.89 -18.75 0.73
N ALA A 34 12.49 -17.61 1.31
CA ALA A 34 13.20 -16.35 1.08
C ALA A 34 14.71 -16.47 1.39
N LYS A 35 15.08 -17.17 2.46
CA LYS A 35 16.47 -17.38 2.88
C LYS A 35 17.21 -18.43 2.05
N ASN A 36 16.58 -19.59 1.85
CA ASN A 36 17.27 -20.80 1.43
C ASN A 36 16.87 -21.29 0.02
N ASP A 37 15.74 -20.84 -0.53
CA ASP A 37 15.22 -21.27 -1.83
C ASP A 37 14.33 -20.16 -2.46
N LEU A 38 15.01 -19.12 -2.97
CA LEU A 38 14.34 -17.98 -3.58
C LEU A 38 13.49 -18.39 -4.79
N LYS A 39 13.87 -19.45 -5.51
CA LYS A 39 13.13 -19.92 -6.68
C LYS A 39 11.73 -20.34 -6.28
N THR A 40 11.60 -21.20 -5.25
CA THR A 40 10.28 -21.59 -4.75
C THR A 40 9.54 -20.42 -4.12
N GLY A 41 10.21 -19.53 -3.39
CA GLY A 41 9.58 -18.33 -2.80
C GLY A 41 8.95 -17.42 -3.87
N ILE A 42 9.70 -17.10 -4.93
CA ILE A 42 9.25 -16.27 -6.06
C ILE A 42 8.09 -16.96 -6.78
N GLN A 43 8.24 -18.25 -7.13
CA GLN A 43 7.21 -18.99 -7.85
C GLN A 43 5.89 -19.02 -7.07
N ARG A 44 5.93 -19.35 -5.78
CA ARG A 44 4.72 -19.42 -4.95
C ARG A 44 3.97 -18.09 -4.88
N MET A 45 4.69 -16.97 -4.81
CA MET A 45 4.05 -15.65 -4.81
C MET A 45 3.47 -15.31 -6.18
N LYS A 46 4.20 -15.62 -7.25
CA LYS A 46 3.73 -15.45 -8.64
C LYS A 46 2.44 -16.23 -8.89
N ASP A 47 2.36 -17.47 -8.42
CA ASP A 47 1.17 -18.32 -8.53
C ASP A 47 -0.07 -17.67 -7.88
N LEU A 48 0.11 -17.02 -6.72
CA LEU A 48 -1.00 -16.32 -6.04
C LEU A 48 -1.43 -15.05 -6.77
N ASP A 49 -0.50 -14.35 -7.42
CA ASP A 49 -0.85 -13.18 -8.22
C ASP A 49 -1.67 -13.57 -9.45
N MET A 50 -1.52 -14.79 -9.99
CA MET A 50 -2.33 -15.28 -11.12
C MET A 50 -3.83 -15.33 -10.82
N LEU A 51 -4.20 -15.56 -9.56
CA LEU A 51 -5.61 -15.60 -9.11
C LEU A 51 -6.33 -14.27 -9.33
N VAL A 52 -5.59 -13.15 -9.38
CA VAL A 52 -6.15 -11.83 -9.68
C VAL A 52 -6.83 -11.84 -11.05
N PHE A 53 -6.21 -12.45 -12.06
CA PHE A 53 -6.75 -12.47 -13.42
C PHE A 53 -8.02 -13.33 -13.51
N ASP A 54 -8.06 -14.47 -12.81
CA ASP A 54 -9.24 -15.34 -12.74
C ASP A 54 -10.44 -14.62 -12.12
N VAL A 55 -10.22 -13.91 -11.00
CA VAL A 55 -11.27 -13.13 -10.34
C VAL A 55 -11.81 -12.05 -11.28
N LEU A 56 -10.95 -11.34 -12.01
CA LEU A 56 -11.40 -10.28 -12.92
C LEU A 56 -12.21 -10.82 -14.11
N MET A 57 -11.78 -11.94 -14.70
CA MET A 57 -12.52 -12.62 -15.77
C MET A 57 -13.93 -13.01 -15.33
N ASN A 58 -14.10 -13.44 -14.08
CA ASN A 58 -15.40 -13.81 -13.53
C ASN A 58 -16.27 -12.60 -13.11
N LYS A 59 -15.77 -11.38 -13.27
CA LYS A 59 -16.42 -10.14 -12.81
C LYS A 59 -16.68 -9.14 -13.93
N LEU A 60 -16.49 -9.56 -15.19
CA LEU A 60 -16.63 -8.71 -16.37
C LEU A 60 -17.98 -7.98 -16.43
N ASP A 61 -19.11 -8.65 -16.20
CA ASP A 61 -20.43 -8.01 -16.25
C ASP A 61 -20.61 -6.92 -15.17
N GLN A 62 -20.15 -7.19 -13.95
CA GLN A 62 -20.21 -6.22 -12.86
C GLN A 62 -19.30 -5.02 -13.12
N LEU A 63 -18.13 -5.26 -13.72
CA LEU A 63 -17.20 -4.21 -14.12
C LEU A 63 -17.71 -3.42 -15.34
N ALA A 64 -18.44 -4.06 -16.25
CA ALA A 64 -19.11 -3.40 -17.38
C ALA A 64 -20.18 -2.43 -16.88
N HIS A 65 -20.96 -2.84 -15.89
CA HIS A 65 -21.91 -1.94 -15.23
C HIS A 65 -21.20 -0.75 -14.57
N MET A 66 -20.07 -0.97 -13.90
CA MET A 66 -19.25 0.10 -13.34
C MET A 66 -18.70 1.05 -14.42
N ASN A 67 -18.19 0.51 -15.53
CA ASN A 67 -17.73 1.30 -16.67
C ASN A 67 -18.87 2.15 -17.26
N GLN A 68 -20.05 1.59 -17.48
CA GLN A 68 -21.20 2.34 -18.00
C GLN A 68 -21.56 3.51 -17.09
N MET A 69 -21.59 3.31 -15.77
CA MET A 69 -21.87 4.39 -14.82
C MET A 69 -20.78 5.47 -14.81
N VAL A 70 -19.52 5.10 -15.03
CA VAL A 70 -18.41 6.04 -15.21
C VAL A 70 -18.62 6.86 -16.49
N LEU A 71 -18.96 6.23 -17.61
CA LEU A 71 -19.24 6.91 -18.88
C LEU A 71 -20.44 7.86 -18.77
N ASP A 72 -21.52 7.42 -18.14
CA ASP A 72 -22.72 8.23 -17.87
C ASP A 72 -22.44 9.43 -16.95
N THR A 73 -21.47 9.28 -16.05
CA THR A 73 -21.03 10.38 -15.17
C THR A 73 -20.31 11.44 -16.00
N TRP A 74 -19.40 11.03 -16.88
CA TRP A 74 -18.67 11.96 -17.75
C TRP A 74 -19.52 12.59 -18.84
N SER A 75 -20.50 11.88 -19.41
CA SER A 75 -21.40 12.44 -20.42
C SER A 75 -22.24 13.60 -19.89
N LYS A 76 -22.45 13.65 -18.56
CA LYS A 76 -23.11 14.74 -17.84
C LYS A 76 -22.14 15.84 -17.39
N GLY A 77 -20.87 15.79 -17.79
CA GLY A 77 -19.82 16.73 -17.37
C GLY A 77 -19.38 16.59 -15.91
N ASN A 78 -19.76 15.49 -15.24
CA ASN A 78 -19.38 15.25 -13.84
C ASN A 78 -18.03 14.54 -13.74
N ARG A 79 -17.50 14.44 -12.53
CA ARG A 79 -16.22 13.79 -12.22
C ARG A 79 -16.44 12.52 -11.43
N VAL A 80 -15.50 11.59 -11.55
CA VAL A 80 -15.48 10.34 -10.79
C VAL A 80 -14.46 10.45 -9.66
N PHE A 81 -14.87 10.00 -8.47
CA PHE A 81 -14.07 10.07 -7.26
C PHE A 81 -13.66 8.67 -6.80
N ILE A 82 -12.39 8.49 -6.46
CA ILE A 82 -11.84 7.24 -5.93
C ILE A 82 -11.29 7.52 -4.54
N CYS A 83 -11.76 6.82 -3.52
CA CYS A 83 -11.37 7.07 -2.13
C CYS A 83 -10.88 5.82 -1.41
N GLY A 84 -9.94 6.00 -0.49
CA GLY A 84 -9.40 4.91 0.31
C GLY A 84 -8.49 5.36 1.46
N CYS A 85 -7.97 4.38 2.20
CA CYS A 85 -7.05 4.59 3.32
C CYS A 85 -5.90 3.57 3.26
N GLY A 86 -4.70 3.97 3.70
CA GLY A 86 -3.50 3.12 3.61
C GLY A 86 -3.29 2.64 2.17
N SER A 87 -3.16 1.32 1.98
CA SER A 87 -2.95 0.72 0.65
C SER A 87 -4.07 1.05 -0.34
N THR A 88 -5.33 1.20 0.11
CA THR A 88 -6.44 1.59 -0.78
C THR A 88 -6.49 3.08 -1.09
N GLY A 89 -5.90 3.92 -0.25
CA GLY A 89 -5.67 5.32 -0.57
C GLY A 89 -4.55 5.49 -1.59
N ARG A 90 -3.45 4.74 -1.41
CA ARG A 90 -2.31 4.71 -2.34
C ARG A 90 -2.71 4.19 -3.72
N LEU A 91 -3.55 3.16 -3.79
CA LEU A 91 -4.08 2.68 -5.07
C LEU A 91 -4.99 3.71 -5.75
N ALA A 92 -5.79 4.48 -4.99
CA ALA A 92 -6.59 5.56 -5.55
C ALA A 92 -5.72 6.64 -6.21
N LEU A 93 -4.65 7.07 -5.53
CA LEU A 93 -3.66 8.02 -6.07
C LEU A 93 -2.94 7.45 -7.30
N THR A 94 -2.59 6.16 -7.26
CA THR A 94 -2.01 5.45 -8.40
C THR A 94 -2.95 5.51 -9.61
N LEU A 95 -4.24 5.21 -9.42
CA LEU A 95 -5.23 5.23 -10.50
C LEU A 95 -5.44 6.61 -11.11
N GLU A 96 -5.52 7.68 -10.32
CA GLU A 96 -5.59 9.04 -10.87
C GLU A 96 -4.32 9.40 -11.66
N THR A 97 -3.15 9.04 -11.11
CA THR A 97 -1.86 9.29 -11.74
C THR A 97 -1.76 8.58 -13.10
N LEU A 98 -2.12 7.28 -13.14
CA LEU A 98 -2.15 6.50 -14.38
C LEU A 98 -3.19 7.02 -15.37
N TYR A 99 -4.36 7.40 -14.90
CA TYR A 99 -5.40 7.96 -15.74
C TYR A 99 -4.93 9.27 -16.41
N ARG A 100 -4.27 10.15 -15.65
CA ARG A 100 -3.64 11.37 -16.18
C ARG A 100 -2.52 11.05 -17.15
N GLN A 101 -1.67 10.08 -16.84
CA GLN A 101 -0.59 9.64 -17.73
C GLN A 101 -1.12 9.25 -19.11
N ILE A 102 -2.17 8.42 -19.14
CA ILE A 102 -2.73 7.84 -20.38
C ILE A 102 -3.61 8.84 -21.13
N THR A 103 -4.50 9.55 -20.43
CA THR A 103 -5.57 10.34 -21.07
C THR A 103 -5.32 11.83 -21.09
N LYS A 104 -4.39 12.32 -20.25
CA LYS A 104 -4.18 13.75 -19.95
C LYS A 104 -5.41 14.48 -19.37
N GLN A 105 -6.44 13.75 -18.94
CA GLN A 105 -7.67 14.31 -18.38
C GLN A 105 -7.64 14.39 -16.84
N ASP A 106 -8.45 15.27 -16.26
CA ASP A 106 -8.54 15.55 -14.81
C ASP A 106 -9.92 15.25 -14.18
N ASN A 107 -10.77 14.51 -14.91
CA ASN A 107 -12.11 14.11 -14.50
C ASN A 107 -12.15 12.85 -13.60
N ILE A 108 -10.99 12.36 -13.16
CA ILE A 108 -10.79 11.38 -12.09
C ILE A 108 -10.06 12.08 -10.94
N ILE A 109 -10.60 11.92 -9.73
CA ILE A 109 -10.09 12.57 -8.53
C ILE A 109 -9.94 11.54 -7.42
N SER A 110 -8.72 11.34 -6.96
CA SER A 110 -8.40 10.46 -5.85
C SER A 110 -8.37 11.20 -4.51
N PHE A 111 -8.77 10.48 -3.47
CA PHE A 111 -8.84 10.98 -2.11
C PHE A 111 -8.28 9.94 -1.14
N MET A 112 -7.24 10.33 -0.41
CA MET A 112 -6.59 9.48 0.58
C MET A 112 -6.76 10.07 1.98
N ALA A 113 -7.07 9.18 2.93
CA ALA A 113 -7.05 9.52 4.34
C ALA A 113 -5.64 9.97 4.75
N GLY A 114 -5.48 11.25 5.12
CA GLY A 114 -4.19 11.89 5.40
C GLY A 114 -3.66 12.81 4.28
N GLY A 115 -4.41 12.94 3.17
CA GLY A 115 -4.00 13.72 1.99
C GLY A 115 -2.80 13.10 1.28
N ASP A 116 -2.21 13.85 0.36
CA ASP A 116 -1.07 13.36 -0.43
C ASP A 116 0.17 13.04 0.44
N VAL A 117 0.31 13.61 1.65
CA VAL A 117 1.38 13.21 2.61
C VAL A 117 1.33 11.71 2.92
N ALA A 118 0.14 11.12 2.91
CA ALA A 118 -0.06 9.72 3.24
C ALA A 118 0.57 8.76 2.20
N ILE A 119 0.89 9.27 1.00
CA ILE A 119 1.52 8.48 -0.05
C ILE A 119 2.95 8.06 0.33
N ILE A 120 3.67 8.91 1.06
CA ILE A 120 5.09 8.76 1.41
C ILE A 120 5.32 8.48 2.91
N ALA A 121 4.37 8.88 3.75
CA ALA A 121 4.42 8.64 5.18
C ALA A 121 3.15 7.91 5.65
N SER A 122 3.32 6.90 6.51
CA SER A 122 2.16 6.31 7.17
C SER A 122 1.68 7.24 8.27
N ILE A 123 0.57 7.94 8.00
CA ILE A 123 0.02 8.93 8.91
C ILE A 123 -0.71 8.22 10.06
N ILE A 124 -0.09 8.25 11.24
CA ILE A 124 -0.70 7.82 12.50
C ILE A 124 -1.41 9.03 13.10
N LEU A 125 -2.73 9.08 12.92
CA LEU A 125 -3.59 10.03 13.60
C LEU A 125 -4.31 9.30 14.74
N ASN A 126 -4.46 9.97 15.89
CA ASN A 126 -5.16 9.39 17.04
C ASN A 126 -6.58 8.94 16.64
N LEU A 127 -7.16 8.04 17.41
CA LEU A 127 -8.43 7.36 17.11
C LEU A 127 -9.64 8.25 16.89
N GLU A 128 -9.70 9.38 17.59
CA GLU A 128 -10.71 10.41 17.33
C GLU A 128 -10.58 10.96 15.91
N LEU A 129 -9.36 11.16 15.42
CA LEU A 129 -9.06 11.66 14.09
C LEU A 129 -9.23 10.60 13.01
N SER A 130 -8.98 9.30 13.25
CA SER A 130 -9.21 8.26 12.24
C SER A 130 -10.69 8.14 11.87
N ASN A 131 -11.58 8.23 12.85
CA ASN A 131 -13.03 8.31 12.63
C ASN A 131 -13.43 9.64 11.97
N GLN A 132 -12.71 10.73 12.28
CA GLN A 132 -12.91 12.05 11.69
C GLN A 132 -12.22 12.22 10.32
N MET A 133 -11.33 11.31 9.89
CA MET A 133 -10.59 11.40 8.64
C MET A 133 -11.46 11.03 7.44
N ASN A 134 -12.38 10.07 7.60
CA ASN A 134 -13.49 9.90 6.66
C ASN A 134 -14.33 11.17 6.54
N TRP A 135 -14.49 11.90 7.64
CA TRP A 135 -15.23 13.16 7.72
C TRP A 135 -14.50 14.35 7.08
N ALA A 136 -13.18 14.40 7.21
CA ALA A 136 -12.36 15.40 6.55
C ALA A 136 -12.17 15.09 5.07
N LEU A 137 -12.13 13.80 4.67
CA LEU A 137 -12.22 13.40 3.27
C LEU A 137 -13.51 13.91 2.62
N LYS A 138 -14.65 13.81 3.34
CA LYS A 138 -15.92 14.43 2.92
C LYS A 138 -15.81 15.94 2.79
N ARG A 139 -15.12 16.60 3.72
CA ARG A 139 -14.98 18.06 3.72
C ARG A 139 -14.06 18.55 2.61
N GLU A 140 -13.00 17.80 2.28
CA GLU A 140 -12.12 18.08 1.14
C GLU A 140 -12.83 17.79 -0.19
N ILE A 141 -13.58 16.67 -0.32
CA ILE A 141 -14.48 16.42 -1.46
C ILE A 141 -15.46 17.59 -1.62
N TYR A 142 -16.08 18.02 -0.51
CA TYR A 142 -17.01 19.13 -0.48
C TYR A 142 -16.35 20.48 -0.81
N GLN A 143 -15.17 20.80 -0.26
CA GLN A 143 -14.44 22.05 -0.52
C GLN A 143 -13.89 22.11 -1.94
N TYR A 144 -13.43 20.99 -2.49
CA TYR A 144 -13.04 20.88 -3.90
C TYR A 144 -14.24 21.10 -4.83
N HIS A 145 -15.46 20.72 -4.39
CA HIS A 145 -16.70 20.97 -5.13
C HIS A 145 -17.30 22.37 -4.87
N ARG A 146 -16.99 23.00 -3.72
CA ARG A 146 -17.52 24.29 -3.27
C ARG A 146 -16.37 25.26 -2.95
N GLN A 147 -15.98 26.05 -3.93
CA GLN A 147 -15.57 27.43 -3.64
C GLN A 147 -16.81 28.20 -3.14
N LYS A 148 -17.11 28.08 -1.83
CA LYS A 148 -17.90 28.98 -0.93
C LYS A 148 -18.77 28.21 0.09
N GLU A 149 -18.46 28.49 1.37
CA GLU A 149 -19.25 28.49 2.61
C GLU A 149 -19.89 27.21 3.23
N GLU A 150 -19.48 27.01 4.50
CA GLU A 150 -20.05 26.40 5.72
C GLU A 150 -20.56 24.93 5.84
N LYS A 151 -20.50 24.44 7.10
CA LYS A 151 -20.58 23.06 7.74
C LYS A 151 -22.03 22.46 7.71
N PRO A 152 -22.41 21.15 7.95
CA PRO A 152 -22.01 20.18 9.02
C PRO A 152 -22.18 18.62 8.70
N LEU A 153 -23.07 17.85 9.40
CA LEU A 153 -23.01 16.47 9.99
C LEU A 153 -23.39 15.18 9.19
N GLY A 154 -22.58 14.08 9.17
CA GLY A 154 -23.02 12.69 8.84
C GLY A 154 -22.45 12.02 7.55
N LEU A 155 -22.20 10.69 7.52
CA LEU A 155 -21.19 10.05 6.63
C LEU A 155 -21.63 9.56 5.24
N LEU A 156 -22.91 9.30 4.96
CA LEU A 156 -23.33 8.83 3.62
C LEU A 156 -24.66 9.46 3.16
N GLU A 157 -25.60 9.68 4.07
CA GLU A 157 -26.84 10.40 3.77
C GLU A 157 -26.64 11.91 3.60
N LEU A 158 -25.69 12.52 4.32
CA LEU A 158 -25.42 13.96 4.19
C LEU A 158 -24.76 14.30 2.86
N LEU A 159 -23.86 13.43 2.41
CA LEU A 159 -23.20 13.52 1.12
C LEU A 159 -24.24 13.53 -0.02
N LYS A 160 -25.29 12.71 0.06
CA LYS A 160 -26.44 12.77 -0.87
C LYS A 160 -27.30 14.02 -0.74
N LYS A 161 -27.46 14.56 0.48
CA LYS A 161 -28.28 15.76 0.75
C LYS A 161 -27.59 17.06 0.32
N GLN A 162 -26.27 17.13 0.36
CA GLN A 162 -25.50 18.38 0.11
C GLN A 162 -24.76 18.38 -1.23
N VAL A 163 -24.48 17.20 -1.81
CA VAL A 163 -23.90 17.03 -3.15
C VAL A 163 -24.80 16.05 -3.90
N LYS A 164 -25.13 16.32 -5.18
CA LYS A 164 -25.82 15.34 -6.02
C LYS A 164 -24.84 14.22 -6.39
N LEU A 165 -24.57 13.32 -5.46
CA LEU A 165 -23.73 12.15 -5.69
C LEU A 165 -24.55 11.05 -6.36
N GLY A 166 -23.99 10.51 -7.44
CA GLY A 166 -24.49 9.27 -8.06
C GLY A 166 -24.38 8.09 -7.10
N GLN A 167 -24.92 6.94 -7.52
CA GLN A 167 -24.86 5.72 -6.72
C GLN A 167 -23.40 5.22 -6.60
N PRO A 168 -22.82 5.12 -5.38
CA PRO A 168 -21.42 4.74 -5.19
C PRO A 168 -21.17 3.25 -5.42
N PHE A 169 -19.92 2.92 -5.73
CA PHE A 169 -19.39 1.55 -5.73
C PHE A 169 -18.57 1.28 -4.46
N PHE A 170 -18.76 0.09 -3.87
CA PHE A 170 -17.93 -0.46 -2.82
C PHE A 170 -17.28 -1.76 -3.32
N LEU A 171 -15.96 -1.70 -3.51
CA LEU A 171 -15.13 -2.84 -3.94
C LEU A 171 -14.37 -3.36 -2.73
N TYR A 172 -14.35 -4.68 -2.55
CA TYR A 172 -13.76 -5.34 -1.38
C TYR A 172 -13.28 -6.74 -1.72
N CYS A 173 -12.40 -7.31 -0.88
CA CYS A 173 -11.68 -8.56 -1.17
C CYS A 173 -11.87 -9.65 -0.12
N ASN A 174 -13.00 -9.63 0.61
CA ASN A 174 -13.39 -10.74 1.48
C ASN A 174 -14.73 -11.31 1.02
N PRO A 175 -14.97 -12.62 1.16
CA PRO A 175 -16.27 -13.22 0.89
C PRO A 175 -17.38 -12.55 1.71
N ASP A 176 -18.59 -12.55 1.19
CA ASP A 176 -19.72 -11.84 1.81
C ASP A 176 -20.06 -12.47 3.18
N GLU A 177 -19.91 -13.79 3.28
CA GLU A 177 -20.27 -14.60 4.44
C GLU A 177 -19.42 -14.31 5.67
N VAL A 178 -18.19 -13.80 5.48
CA VAL A 178 -17.27 -13.49 6.58
C VAL A 178 -17.35 -12.02 7.04
N LEU A 179 -18.15 -11.18 6.37
CA LEU A 179 -18.25 -9.75 6.65
C LEU A 179 -19.30 -9.42 7.71
N THR A 180 -19.17 -10.02 8.89
CA THR A 180 -20.19 -10.02 9.96
C THR A 180 -20.21 -8.78 10.85
N VAL A 181 -19.18 -7.92 10.80
CA VAL A 181 -19.14 -6.70 11.63
C VAL A 181 -20.15 -5.66 11.16
N GLN A 182 -20.77 -4.93 12.09
CA GLN A 182 -21.87 -3.99 11.82
C GLN A 182 -21.57 -3.01 10.67
N ARG A 183 -20.40 -2.37 10.66
CA ARG A 183 -20.00 -1.43 9.61
C ARG A 183 -19.98 -2.04 8.20
N SER A 184 -19.71 -3.34 8.09
CA SER A 184 -19.77 -4.05 6.82
C SER A 184 -21.23 -4.27 6.44
N GLN A 185 -22.04 -4.77 7.39
CA GLN A 185 -23.48 -5.00 7.21
C GLN A 185 -24.22 -3.71 6.81
N ASP A 186 -23.85 -2.56 7.37
CA ASP A 186 -24.41 -1.25 6.99
C ASP A 186 -24.20 -0.93 5.51
N VAL A 187 -23.06 -1.35 4.94
CA VAL A 187 -22.76 -1.19 3.51
C VAL A 187 -23.53 -2.24 2.70
N PHE A 188 -23.50 -3.51 3.10
CA PHE A 188 -24.16 -4.62 2.40
C PHE A 188 -25.67 -4.44 2.27
N ASN A 189 -26.31 -4.04 3.37
CA ASN A 189 -27.76 -3.87 3.44
C ASN A 189 -28.25 -2.56 2.82
N ASN A 190 -27.34 -1.67 2.38
CA ASN A 190 -27.72 -0.42 1.72
C ASN A 190 -27.99 -0.64 0.22
N PRO A 191 -29.24 -0.55 -0.26
CA PRO A 191 -29.57 -0.77 -1.66
C PRO A 191 -28.98 0.30 -2.59
N ASN A 192 -28.57 1.45 -2.04
CA ASN A 192 -28.00 2.55 -2.80
C ASN A 192 -26.48 2.44 -2.97
N ILE A 193 -25.88 1.29 -2.70
CA ILE A 193 -24.45 1.06 -2.90
C ILE A 193 -24.30 -0.13 -3.83
N ASN A 194 -23.65 0.08 -4.97
CA ASN A 194 -23.24 -1.00 -5.87
C ASN A 194 -22.04 -1.71 -5.25
N LYS A 195 -22.05 -3.04 -5.25
CA LYS A 195 -21.07 -3.85 -4.53
C LYS A 195 -20.41 -4.81 -5.49
N ILE A 196 -19.09 -4.84 -5.49
CA ILE A 196 -18.33 -5.79 -6.31
C ILE A 196 -17.35 -6.51 -5.40
N ASN A 197 -17.63 -7.79 -5.17
CA ASN A 197 -16.72 -8.68 -4.45
C ASN A 197 -15.58 -9.10 -5.39
N LEU A 198 -14.35 -8.76 -5.02
CA LEU A 198 -13.10 -9.10 -5.69
C LEU A 198 -12.20 -9.94 -4.78
N SER A 199 -12.79 -10.95 -4.13
CA SER A 199 -12.06 -11.87 -3.25
C SER A 199 -11.12 -12.76 -4.03
N VAL A 200 -9.82 -12.57 -3.77
CA VAL A 200 -8.70 -13.35 -4.33
C VAL A 200 -8.22 -14.45 -3.38
N GLY A 201 -8.83 -14.56 -2.20
CA GLY A 201 -8.40 -15.48 -1.15
C GLY A 201 -7.40 -14.86 -0.17
N HIS A 202 -6.64 -15.73 0.51
CA HIS A 202 -5.62 -15.32 1.48
C HIS A 202 -4.52 -14.50 0.82
N GLN A 203 -3.81 -13.69 1.60
CA GLN A 203 -2.67 -12.91 1.07
C GLN A 203 -1.38 -13.71 1.20
N ALA A 204 -0.43 -13.52 0.28
CA ALA A 204 0.85 -14.25 0.30
C ALA A 204 1.59 -14.11 1.64
N ILE A 205 1.52 -12.92 2.25
CA ILE A 205 1.78 -12.70 3.67
C ILE A 205 0.46 -12.33 4.35
N THR A 206 0.17 -13.01 5.46
CA THR A 206 -1.05 -12.85 6.25
C THR A 206 -1.35 -11.38 6.52
N GLY A 207 -2.55 -10.89 6.19
CA GLY A 207 -2.95 -9.50 6.48
C GLY A 207 -2.33 -8.42 5.58
N SER A 208 -1.46 -8.78 4.62
CA SER A 208 -0.77 -7.85 3.73
C SER A 208 -1.62 -7.47 2.51
N THR A 209 -2.65 -6.64 2.73
CA THR A 209 -3.61 -6.23 1.68
C THR A 209 -3.00 -5.35 0.57
N ARG A 210 -1.74 -4.90 0.70
CA ARG A 210 -0.98 -4.21 -0.37
C ARG A 210 -0.58 -5.14 -1.53
N MET A 211 -0.81 -6.44 -1.36
CA MET A 211 -0.51 -7.48 -2.32
C MET A 211 -1.72 -7.73 -3.22
N GLN A 212 -2.19 -8.99 -3.29
CA GLN A 212 -3.23 -9.45 -4.20
C GLN A 212 -4.50 -8.60 -4.11
N CYS A 213 -4.95 -8.21 -2.91
CA CYS A 213 -6.13 -7.35 -2.75
C CYS A 213 -5.97 -6.01 -3.49
N SER A 214 -4.91 -5.25 -3.22
CA SER A 214 -4.73 -3.96 -3.92
C SER A 214 -4.48 -4.13 -5.41
N THR A 215 -3.85 -5.24 -5.84
CA THR A 215 -3.63 -5.52 -7.27
C THR A 215 -4.96 -5.73 -8.00
N VAL A 216 -5.85 -6.58 -7.50
CA VAL A 216 -7.17 -6.82 -8.12
C VAL A 216 -8.04 -5.56 -8.12
N LEU A 217 -8.02 -4.78 -7.03
CA LEU A 217 -8.74 -3.51 -6.95
C LEU A 217 -8.22 -2.48 -7.96
N THR A 218 -6.89 -2.34 -8.06
CA THR A 218 -6.26 -1.42 -9.01
C THR A 218 -6.62 -1.83 -10.44
N TYR A 219 -6.52 -3.11 -10.76
CA TYR A 219 -6.77 -3.56 -12.13
C TYR A 219 -8.26 -3.44 -12.50
N ALA A 220 -9.18 -3.86 -11.63
CA ALA A 220 -10.62 -3.73 -11.82
C ALA A 220 -11.06 -2.28 -12.08
N ILE A 221 -10.63 -1.34 -11.23
CA ILE A 221 -11.00 0.07 -11.38
C ILE A 221 -10.31 0.65 -12.61
N GLY A 222 -9.03 0.34 -12.84
CA GLY A 222 -8.27 0.79 -14.01
C GLY A 222 -8.95 0.40 -15.32
N LEU A 223 -9.39 -0.85 -15.45
CA LEU A 223 -10.13 -1.32 -16.63
C LEU A 223 -11.41 -0.49 -16.86
N ALA A 224 -12.18 -0.26 -15.80
CA ALA A 224 -13.45 0.45 -15.89
C ALA A 224 -13.31 1.95 -16.18
N ILE A 225 -12.23 2.60 -15.76
CA ILE A 225 -12.03 4.04 -16.02
C ILE A 225 -11.27 4.30 -17.34
N LEU A 226 -10.46 3.36 -17.82
CA LEU A 226 -9.71 3.58 -19.05
C LEU A 226 -10.49 3.21 -20.31
N CYS A 227 -11.45 2.29 -20.20
CA CYS A 227 -12.27 1.88 -21.33
C CYS A 227 -13.30 2.95 -21.74
N LYS A 228 -13.37 3.26 -23.03
CA LYS A 228 -14.36 4.20 -23.60
C LYS A 228 -15.53 3.51 -24.30
N GLU A 229 -15.28 2.34 -24.92
CA GLU A 229 -16.27 1.60 -25.71
C GLU A 229 -15.96 0.10 -25.63
N ASN A 230 -16.96 -0.76 -25.87
CA ASN A 230 -16.81 -2.23 -25.94
C ASN A 230 -16.08 -2.84 -24.73
N PHE A 231 -16.56 -2.53 -23.52
CA PHE A 231 -15.88 -2.89 -22.27
C PHE A 231 -15.50 -4.36 -22.15
N ILE A 232 -16.41 -5.27 -22.48
CA ILE A 232 -16.18 -6.71 -22.32
C ILE A 232 -14.97 -7.16 -23.16
N ASP A 233 -14.89 -6.73 -24.42
CA ASP A 233 -13.78 -7.08 -25.31
C ASP A 233 -12.46 -6.43 -24.85
N TYR A 234 -12.50 -5.14 -24.52
CA TYR A 234 -11.34 -4.41 -24.01
C TYR A 234 -10.78 -5.09 -22.74
N ALA A 235 -11.63 -5.36 -21.76
CA ALA A 235 -11.22 -5.94 -20.49
C ALA A 235 -10.75 -7.39 -20.67
N THR A 236 -11.46 -8.20 -21.45
CA THR A 236 -11.07 -9.59 -21.75
C THR A 236 -9.69 -9.64 -22.40
N ASN A 237 -9.43 -8.78 -23.40
CA ASN A 237 -8.17 -8.75 -24.10
C ASN A 237 -7.03 -8.26 -23.21
N SER A 238 -7.23 -7.18 -22.45
CA SER A 238 -6.22 -6.70 -21.48
C SER A 238 -5.89 -7.81 -20.47
N ILE A 239 -6.89 -8.41 -19.82
CA ILE A 239 -6.67 -9.44 -18.79
C ILE A 239 -5.92 -10.65 -19.37
N LYS A 240 -6.33 -11.14 -20.55
CA LYS A 240 -5.65 -12.28 -21.20
C LYS A 240 -4.21 -11.95 -21.57
N ASN A 241 -3.97 -10.79 -22.18
CA ASN A 241 -2.63 -10.38 -22.61
C ASN A 241 -1.70 -10.18 -21.41
N VAL A 242 -2.17 -9.49 -20.37
CA VAL A 242 -1.40 -9.26 -19.14
C VAL A 242 -1.12 -10.57 -18.42
N ARG A 243 -2.11 -11.47 -18.32
CA ARG A 243 -1.94 -12.80 -17.73
C ARG A 243 -0.87 -13.59 -18.47
N GLN A 244 -1.00 -13.72 -19.79
CA GLN A 244 -0.07 -14.51 -20.62
C GLN A 244 1.35 -13.95 -20.53
N TYR A 245 1.50 -12.63 -20.54
CA TYR A 245 2.79 -11.98 -20.37
C TYR A 245 3.36 -12.19 -18.96
N TYR A 246 2.57 -11.99 -17.91
CA TYR A 246 3.04 -12.22 -16.54
C TYR A 246 3.46 -13.67 -16.33
N GLU A 247 2.70 -14.61 -16.88
CA GLU A 247 3.01 -16.04 -16.87
C GLU A 247 4.34 -16.34 -17.58
N SER A 248 4.64 -15.69 -18.71
CA SER A 248 5.86 -15.95 -19.48
C SER A 248 7.16 -15.39 -18.86
N ILE A 249 7.07 -14.45 -17.91
CA ILE A 249 8.25 -13.90 -17.23
C ILE A 249 8.90 -14.99 -16.36
N ASP A 250 10.17 -15.31 -16.63
CA ASP A 250 11.00 -16.03 -15.64
C ASP A 250 11.35 -15.08 -14.49
N ALA A 251 10.46 -15.00 -13.52
CA ALA A 251 10.61 -14.09 -12.39
C ALA A 251 11.84 -14.44 -11.55
N TYR A 252 12.19 -15.73 -11.41
CA TYR A 252 13.38 -16.10 -10.64
C TYR A 252 14.63 -15.52 -11.29
N GLN A 253 14.81 -15.74 -12.60
CA GLN A 253 15.95 -15.19 -13.33
C GLN A 253 15.98 -13.66 -13.28
N PHE A 254 14.81 -13.01 -13.35
CA PHE A 254 14.74 -11.55 -13.40
C PHE A 254 14.97 -10.85 -12.05
N ILE A 255 14.40 -11.33 -10.95
CA ILE A 255 14.38 -10.57 -9.67
C ILE A 255 15.23 -11.17 -8.54
N ALA A 256 15.64 -12.45 -8.61
CA ALA A 256 16.30 -13.11 -7.48
C ALA A 256 17.58 -12.40 -7.03
N LYS A 257 18.41 -11.96 -7.98
CA LYS A 257 19.68 -11.31 -7.63
C LYS A 257 19.50 -9.94 -6.97
N PHE A 258 18.48 -9.18 -7.39
CA PHE A 258 18.14 -7.90 -6.74
C PHE A 258 17.69 -8.11 -5.29
N ILE A 259 16.89 -9.15 -5.03
CA ILE A 259 16.46 -9.53 -3.68
C ILE A 259 17.68 -9.81 -2.78
N GLU A 260 18.67 -10.54 -3.29
CA GLU A 260 19.91 -10.82 -2.55
C GLU A 260 20.72 -9.55 -2.28
N LEU A 261 20.97 -8.74 -3.32
CA LEU A 261 21.80 -7.54 -3.23
C LEU A 261 21.23 -6.51 -2.26
N GLU A 262 19.92 -6.27 -2.29
CA GLU A 262 19.28 -5.34 -1.36
C GLU A 262 19.24 -5.92 0.08
N ALA A 263 19.06 -7.24 0.23
CA ALA A 263 19.10 -7.88 1.55
C ALA A 263 20.48 -7.71 2.18
N ASP A 264 21.53 -7.96 1.42
CA ASP A 264 22.91 -7.82 1.87
C ASP A 264 23.24 -6.36 2.23
N CYS A 265 22.71 -5.39 1.47
CA CYS A 265 22.81 -3.96 1.79
C CYS A 265 22.21 -3.66 3.17
N TYR A 266 20.98 -4.13 3.45
CA TYR A 266 20.34 -3.91 4.74
C TYR A 266 21.04 -4.63 5.90
N LEU A 267 21.56 -5.83 5.67
CA LEU A 267 22.34 -6.56 6.68
C LEU A 267 23.64 -5.85 7.04
N ARG A 268 24.26 -5.15 6.08
CA ARG A 268 25.43 -4.27 6.32
C ARG A 268 25.06 -2.90 6.91
N LYS A 269 23.78 -2.63 7.18
CA LYS A 269 23.26 -1.33 7.65
C LYS A 269 23.57 -0.19 6.67
N GLU A 270 23.53 -0.50 5.37
CA GLU A 270 23.71 0.44 4.27
C GLU A 270 22.36 0.82 3.66
N TYR A 271 22.35 1.78 2.74
CA TYR A 271 21.13 2.39 2.21
C TYR A 271 20.94 2.16 0.71
N VAL A 272 19.69 2.18 0.26
CA VAL A 272 19.33 2.07 -1.16
C VAL A 272 18.49 3.27 -1.63
N PHE A 273 18.96 3.96 -2.67
CA PHE A 273 18.14 4.90 -3.41
C PHE A 273 17.35 4.16 -4.49
N TYR A 274 16.03 4.17 -4.40
CA TYR A 274 15.16 3.76 -5.50
C TYR A 274 15.01 4.91 -6.48
N ARG A 275 15.31 4.67 -7.76
CA ARG A 275 15.33 5.71 -8.81
C ARG A 275 14.50 5.29 -10.00
N SER A 276 13.66 6.19 -10.49
CA SER A 276 12.76 5.90 -11.60
C SER A 276 12.21 7.17 -12.26
N LYS A 277 11.86 7.03 -13.54
CA LYS A 277 11.07 8.00 -14.30
C LYS A 277 9.61 8.08 -13.82
N PRO A 278 8.90 9.18 -14.09
CA PRO A 278 7.52 9.40 -13.63
C PRO A 278 6.51 8.30 -14.02
N ASN A 279 6.68 7.66 -15.18
CA ASN A 279 5.78 6.65 -15.75
C ASN A 279 5.54 5.39 -14.92
N ILE A 280 6.42 5.09 -13.98
CA ILE A 280 6.25 3.95 -13.07
C ILE A 280 6.62 4.29 -11.62
N ALA A 281 7.13 5.50 -11.36
CA ALA A 281 7.57 5.98 -10.05
C ALA A 281 6.54 5.77 -8.92
N ILE A 282 5.25 5.94 -9.22
CA ILE A 282 4.17 5.83 -8.23
C ILE A 282 4.07 4.41 -7.63
N ASN A 283 4.31 3.35 -8.42
CA ASN A 283 4.29 1.97 -7.90
C ASN A 283 5.47 1.71 -6.96
N ILE A 284 6.64 2.26 -7.30
CA ILE A 284 7.85 2.10 -6.51
C ILE A 284 7.69 2.81 -5.18
N LEU A 285 7.27 4.08 -5.21
CA LEU A 285 7.04 4.87 -4.01
C LEU A 285 6.02 4.22 -3.08
N THR A 286 4.92 3.69 -3.63
CA THR A 286 3.87 3.07 -2.81
C THR A 286 4.31 1.73 -2.21
N ASP A 287 5.08 0.90 -2.93
CA ASP A 287 5.69 -0.31 -2.36
C ASP A 287 6.66 0.03 -1.22
N THR A 288 7.62 0.93 -1.47
CA THR A 288 8.64 1.28 -0.48
C THR A 288 8.04 1.91 0.77
N THR A 289 6.98 2.72 0.62
CA THR A 289 6.28 3.32 1.76
C THR A 289 5.57 2.28 2.63
N GLU A 290 4.99 1.23 2.03
CA GLU A 290 4.28 0.18 2.77
C GLU A 290 5.20 -0.72 3.61
N ARG A 291 6.52 -0.66 3.41
CA ARG A 291 7.48 -1.44 4.20
C ARG A 291 7.53 -0.99 5.67
N CYS A 292 7.31 0.30 5.92
CA CYS A 292 7.30 0.88 7.28
C CYS A 292 6.23 0.24 8.19
N PRO A 293 4.91 0.30 7.88
CA PRO A 293 3.88 -0.31 8.72
C PRO A 293 3.93 -1.86 8.73
N THR A 294 4.44 -2.47 7.67
CA THR A 294 4.45 -3.94 7.48
C THR A 294 5.62 -4.61 8.23
N PHE A 295 6.80 -4.00 8.20
CA PHE A 295 8.07 -4.59 8.68
C PHE A 295 8.78 -3.72 9.73
N SER A 296 8.10 -2.74 10.32
CA SER A 296 8.62 -1.80 11.32
C SER A 296 9.87 -1.03 10.85
N LEU A 297 10.02 -0.80 9.54
CA LEU A 297 11.12 0.03 9.04
C LEU A 297 10.87 1.51 9.38
N HIS A 298 11.96 2.28 9.48
CA HIS A 298 11.84 3.73 9.52
C HIS A 298 11.09 4.25 8.27
N PRO A 299 10.11 5.15 8.43
CA PRO A 299 9.45 5.80 7.31
C PRO A 299 10.46 6.66 6.54
N PHE A 300 10.12 7.05 5.32
CA PHE A 300 10.94 8.05 4.61
C PHE A 300 11.03 9.31 5.44
N GLU A 301 12.26 9.72 5.73
CA GLU A 301 12.52 10.89 6.53
C GLU A 301 12.11 12.17 5.80
N SER A 302 11.76 13.16 6.59
CA SER A 302 11.54 14.54 6.17
C SER A 302 12.70 15.40 6.65
N ILE A 303 13.07 16.41 5.86
CA ILE A 303 14.12 17.37 6.25
C ILE A 303 13.75 18.20 7.49
N LEU A 304 12.48 18.15 7.92
CA LEU A 304 11.98 18.80 9.14
C LEU A 304 12.04 17.88 10.37
N ASP A 305 12.36 16.59 10.21
CA ASP A 305 12.43 15.66 11.33
C ASP A 305 13.65 15.99 12.21
N ASN A 306 13.49 15.91 13.53
CA ASN A 306 14.59 16.14 14.48
C ASN A 306 14.48 15.19 15.69
N PRO A 307 15.42 14.25 15.88
CA PRO A 307 16.52 13.92 14.96
C PRO A 307 16.01 13.25 13.67
N ILE A 308 16.75 13.43 12.57
CA ILE A 308 16.51 12.71 11.32
C ILE A 308 16.92 11.24 11.51
N ASN A 309 15.98 10.32 11.27
CA ASN A 309 16.24 8.89 11.32
C ASN A 309 16.09 8.30 9.91
N PRO A 310 17.18 8.04 9.18
CA PRO A 310 17.12 7.64 7.79
C PRO A 310 16.40 6.30 7.59
N SER A 311 15.47 6.25 6.64
CA SER A 311 14.91 4.98 6.17
C SER A 311 15.97 4.13 5.48
N TRP A 312 15.83 2.82 5.44
CA TRP A 312 16.81 1.95 4.76
C TRP A 312 16.79 2.11 3.23
N SER A 313 15.63 2.50 2.69
CA SER A 313 15.48 2.90 1.30
C SER A 313 14.94 4.32 1.20
N TYR A 314 15.25 5.04 0.13
CA TYR A 314 14.65 6.34 -0.16
C TYR A 314 14.32 6.45 -1.64
N PHE A 315 13.13 6.96 -1.99
CA PHE A 315 12.75 7.16 -3.39
C PHE A 315 13.27 8.52 -3.89
N VAL A 316 13.88 8.52 -5.07
CA VAL A 316 14.36 9.71 -5.77
C VAL A 316 13.82 9.67 -7.20
N MET A 317 13.08 10.70 -7.58
CA MET A 317 12.65 10.91 -8.95
C MET A 317 13.87 11.10 -9.84
N ASP A 318 13.95 10.34 -10.93
CA ASP A 318 15.09 10.33 -11.83
C ASP A 318 14.64 10.29 -13.28
N ASP A 319 14.98 11.34 -14.02
CA ASP A 319 14.78 11.41 -15.46
C ASP A 319 16.07 11.90 -16.12
N SER A 320 16.52 11.17 -17.14
CA SER A 320 17.68 11.53 -17.94
C SER A 320 17.48 12.83 -18.71
N GLU A 321 16.22 13.19 -18.99
CA GLU A 321 15.85 14.36 -19.80
C GLU A 321 15.49 15.58 -18.94
N GLN A 322 15.19 15.37 -17.65
CA GLN A 322 14.74 16.41 -16.75
C GLN A 322 15.44 16.30 -15.39
N LYS A 323 16.19 17.35 -15.04
CA LYS A 323 16.71 17.53 -13.67
C LYS A 323 15.61 18.11 -12.78
N TYR A 324 15.33 17.45 -11.65
CA TYR A 324 14.39 17.95 -10.65
C TYR A 324 15.17 18.70 -9.57
N ASN A 325 15.07 20.04 -9.57
CA ASN A 325 15.85 20.93 -8.69
C ASN A 325 15.07 21.42 -7.47
N ASN A 326 13.89 20.88 -7.22
CA ASN A 326 13.14 21.10 -6.00
C ASN A 326 12.07 20.02 -5.79
N SER A 327 11.65 19.86 -4.53
CA SER A 327 10.62 18.91 -4.11
C SER A 327 9.29 19.07 -4.86
N LEU A 328 8.80 20.30 -5.03
CA LEU A 328 7.49 20.54 -5.66
C LEU A 328 7.46 20.04 -7.12
N GLN A 329 8.49 20.35 -7.90
CA GLN A 329 8.63 19.90 -9.29
C GLN A 329 8.65 18.37 -9.38
N ALA A 330 9.36 17.70 -8.48
CA ALA A 330 9.41 16.24 -8.44
C ALA A 330 8.04 15.63 -8.08
N TRP A 331 7.33 16.23 -7.11
CA TRP A 331 5.97 15.83 -6.72
C TRP A 331 4.94 16.04 -7.83
N GLU A 332 4.96 17.19 -8.51
CA GLU A 332 4.08 17.45 -9.66
C GLU A 332 4.35 16.46 -10.80
N SER A 333 5.62 16.12 -11.05
CA SER A 333 5.98 15.15 -12.07
C SER A 333 5.50 13.73 -11.71
N LEU A 334 5.70 13.31 -10.45
CA LEU A 334 5.14 12.05 -9.94
C LEU A 334 3.62 11.97 -10.14
N LEU A 335 2.93 13.08 -9.91
CA LEU A 335 1.47 13.19 -9.97
C LEU A 335 0.96 13.59 -11.37
N TYR A 336 1.81 13.49 -12.40
CA TYR A 336 1.47 13.78 -13.79
C TYR A 336 0.85 15.17 -14.01
N GLY A 337 1.53 16.20 -13.48
CA GLY A 337 1.18 17.61 -13.61
C GLY A 337 0.09 18.07 -12.63
N ARG A 338 -0.44 17.17 -11.79
CA ARG A 338 -1.39 17.55 -10.74
C ARG A 338 -0.66 18.17 -9.55
N GLN A 339 -1.15 19.32 -9.12
CA GLN A 339 -0.72 19.95 -7.87
C GLN A 339 -0.97 19.02 -6.67
N PRO A 340 -0.02 18.93 -5.72
CA PRO A 340 -0.23 18.14 -4.52
C PRO A 340 -1.41 18.65 -3.69
N ARG A 341 -2.23 17.72 -3.21
CA ARG A 341 -3.42 17.93 -2.37
C ARG A 341 -3.16 17.42 -0.96
N ALA A 342 -2.39 18.19 -0.22
CA ALA A 342 -2.26 18.01 1.23
C ALA A 342 -3.48 18.60 1.96
N LEU A 343 -3.65 18.25 3.23
CA LEU A 343 -4.82 18.65 4.02
C LEU A 343 -4.58 20.02 4.67
N SER A 344 -5.39 21.02 4.33
CA SER A 344 -5.15 22.44 4.71
C SER A 344 -6.34 23.18 5.33
N SER A 345 -7.52 22.57 5.39
CA SER A 345 -8.71 23.25 5.97
C SER A 345 -8.51 23.66 7.44
N ASN A 346 -9.29 24.63 7.95
CA ASN A 346 -9.23 25.11 9.35
C ASN A 346 -9.28 23.98 10.39
N TYR A 347 -9.89 22.85 10.05
CA TYR A 347 -9.94 21.67 10.91
C TYR A 347 -8.56 21.02 11.09
N TRP A 348 -7.72 21.06 10.06
CA TRP A 348 -6.37 20.50 10.04
C TRP A 348 -5.28 21.45 10.53
N HIS A 349 -5.63 22.66 10.96
CA HIS A 349 -4.65 23.67 11.40
C HIS A 349 -3.68 23.13 12.46
N LYS A 350 -4.19 22.37 13.45
CA LYS A 350 -3.37 21.76 14.51
C LYS A 350 -2.48 20.59 14.03
N TYR A 351 -2.76 20.06 12.84
CA TYR A 351 -2.07 18.89 12.27
C TYR A 351 -1.27 19.22 11.01
N GLN A 352 -1.08 20.49 10.65
CA GLN A 352 -0.32 20.89 9.45
C GLN A 352 1.09 20.27 9.41
N HIS A 353 1.75 20.18 10.56
CA HIS A 353 3.06 19.52 10.70
C HIS A 353 3.05 18.00 10.35
N LYS A 354 1.88 17.37 10.23
CA LYS A 354 1.71 15.95 9.85
C LYS A 354 1.07 15.76 8.48
N VAL A 355 0.17 16.64 8.08
CA VAL A 355 -0.70 16.42 6.90
C VAL A 355 -0.74 17.59 5.92
N GLY A 356 -0.05 18.69 6.22
CA GLY A 356 0.00 19.90 5.40
C GLY A 356 0.96 19.82 4.22
N LEU A 357 0.87 20.80 3.31
CA LEU A 357 1.68 20.85 2.09
C LEU A 357 3.17 20.98 2.41
N GLU A 358 3.54 21.80 3.40
CA GLU A 358 4.92 21.92 3.85
C GLU A 358 5.47 20.57 4.33
N LYS A 359 4.67 19.79 5.06
CA LYS A 359 5.08 18.44 5.48
C LYS A 359 5.30 17.53 4.27
N LEU A 360 4.43 17.56 3.27
CA LEU A 360 4.63 16.78 2.04
C LEU A 360 5.94 17.17 1.35
N LEU A 361 6.13 18.47 1.10
CA LEU A 361 7.29 18.98 0.36
C LEU A 361 8.60 18.79 1.13
N SER A 362 8.55 18.68 2.45
CA SER A 362 9.72 18.33 3.26
C SER A 362 10.20 16.88 3.07
N HIS A 363 9.36 15.99 2.53
CA HIS A 363 9.81 14.72 1.98
C HIS A 363 10.25 14.96 0.55
N ASP A 364 11.49 15.45 0.41
CA ASP A 364 12.03 15.84 -0.89
C ASP A 364 12.45 14.60 -1.69
N ILE A 365 11.66 14.27 -2.71
CA ILE A 365 11.93 13.16 -3.63
C ILE A 365 12.74 13.61 -4.87
N SER A 366 13.27 14.83 -4.90
CA SER A 366 14.10 15.32 -5.99
C SER A 366 15.55 14.83 -5.89
N GLN A 367 16.33 15.08 -6.95
CA GLN A 367 17.74 14.67 -7.00
C GLN A 367 18.60 15.43 -5.98
N ASP A 368 18.18 16.61 -5.51
CA ASP A 368 18.89 17.38 -4.48
C ASP A 368 18.93 16.65 -3.13
N GLN A 369 18.00 15.72 -2.89
CA GLN A 369 17.97 14.92 -1.67
C GLN A 369 19.14 13.93 -1.59
N VAL A 370 19.69 13.48 -2.73
CA VAL A 370 20.77 12.48 -2.75
C VAL A 370 22.00 12.96 -1.99
N GLU A 371 22.46 14.18 -2.29
CA GLU A 371 23.65 14.75 -1.65
C GLU A 371 23.40 15.02 -0.16
N ARG A 372 22.25 15.63 0.17
CA ARG A 372 21.89 15.93 1.57
C ARG A 372 21.80 14.66 2.41
N ARG A 373 21.11 13.64 1.90
CA ARG A 373 20.92 12.36 2.58
C ARG A 373 22.22 11.62 2.80
N THR A 374 23.11 11.63 1.82
CA THR A 374 24.43 11.00 1.97
C THR A 374 25.22 11.61 3.13
N LYS A 375 25.09 12.93 3.38
CA LYS A 375 25.76 13.61 4.50
C LYS A 375 25.20 13.24 5.87
N TYR A 376 23.86 13.27 6.06
CA TYR A 376 23.26 13.05 7.38
C TYR A 376 23.06 11.56 7.71
N ALA A 377 22.82 10.70 6.71
CA ALA A 377 22.59 9.28 6.95
C ALA A 377 23.92 8.52 7.14
N GLY A 378 25.00 9.03 6.55
CA GLY A 378 26.27 8.33 6.51
C GLY A 378 26.18 6.98 5.79
N GLY A 379 27.21 6.15 5.90
CA GLY A 379 27.23 4.83 5.28
C GLY A 379 27.18 4.84 3.74
N ASN A 380 27.23 3.64 3.16
CA ASN A 380 27.19 3.47 1.73
C ASN A 380 25.76 3.56 1.19
N HIS A 381 25.63 4.13 -0.01
CA HIS A 381 24.36 4.34 -0.68
C HIS A 381 24.38 3.69 -2.07
N TYR A 382 23.66 2.61 -2.23
CA TYR A 382 23.47 1.92 -3.51
C TYR A 382 22.32 2.57 -4.28
N GLN A 383 22.25 2.34 -5.59
CA GLN A 383 21.11 2.76 -6.39
C GLN A 383 20.41 1.54 -6.96
N PHE A 384 19.09 1.49 -6.77
CA PHE A 384 18.22 0.57 -7.46
C PHE A 384 17.39 1.36 -8.48
N ARG A 385 17.80 1.30 -9.74
CA ARG A 385 17.12 1.97 -10.84
C ARG A 385 16.15 1.00 -11.48
N ILE A 386 14.90 1.40 -11.54
CA ILE A 386 13.83 0.66 -12.21
C ILE A 386 13.33 1.58 -13.33
N ALA A 387 13.40 1.11 -14.56
CA ALA A 387 13.01 1.89 -15.72
C ALA A 387 12.05 1.11 -16.60
N TYR A 388 11.17 1.88 -17.25
CA TYR A 388 10.32 1.39 -18.32
C TYR A 388 10.53 2.26 -19.56
N ASP A 389 11.10 1.67 -20.62
CA ASP A 389 11.32 2.29 -21.92
C ASP A 389 10.10 2.00 -22.80
N GLN A 390 9.25 3.02 -22.99
CA GLN A 390 8.02 2.91 -23.77
C GLN A 390 8.27 2.67 -25.25
N ASP A 391 9.36 3.24 -25.79
CA ASP A 391 9.67 3.16 -27.22
C ASP A 391 10.20 1.77 -27.59
N LYS A 392 11.01 1.18 -26.69
CA LYS A 392 11.55 -0.18 -26.88
C LYS A 392 10.63 -1.27 -26.35
N LEU A 393 9.59 -0.92 -25.59
CA LEU A 393 8.77 -1.86 -24.82
C LEU A 393 9.66 -2.77 -23.95
N GLU A 394 10.52 -2.17 -23.14
CA GLU A 394 11.44 -2.89 -22.26
C GLU A 394 11.29 -2.41 -20.81
N MET A 395 11.28 -3.36 -19.87
CA MET A 395 11.44 -3.08 -18.44
C MET A 395 12.83 -3.53 -18.00
N SER A 396 13.57 -2.66 -17.32
CA SER A 396 14.94 -2.96 -16.86
C SER A 396 15.14 -2.58 -15.41
N TRP A 397 15.87 -3.44 -14.69
CA TRP A 397 16.27 -3.25 -13.30
C TRP A 397 17.80 -3.17 -13.26
N GLU A 398 18.35 -2.21 -12.51
CA GLU A 398 19.79 -2.01 -12.36
C GLU A 398 20.12 -1.75 -10.89
N PHE A 399 21.11 -2.48 -10.36
CA PHE A 399 21.66 -2.27 -9.03
C PHE A 399 23.08 -1.74 -9.15
N VAL A 400 23.35 -0.59 -8.54
CA VAL A 400 24.57 0.19 -8.72
C VAL A 400 25.25 0.43 -7.37
N SER A 401 26.57 0.31 -7.34
CA SER A 401 27.41 0.54 -6.16
C SER A 401 27.45 2.04 -5.78
N PRO A 402 27.93 2.36 -4.55
CA PRO A 402 28.19 3.75 -4.15
C PRO A 402 29.20 4.46 -5.07
N GLN A 403 30.11 3.71 -5.71
CA GLN A 403 31.09 4.21 -6.67
C GLN A 403 30.52 4.39 -8.09
N LEU A 404 29.20 4.24 -8.25
CA LEU A 404 28.48 4.33 -9.53
C LEU A 404 28.81 3.20 -10.51
N GLU A 405 29.33 2.07 -10.01
CA GLU A 405 29.59 0.88 -10.82
C GLU A 405 28.34 -0.01 -10.86
N ARG A 406 27.94 -0.45 -12.05
CA ARG A 406 26.85 -1.40 -12.21
C ARG A 406 27.24 -2.75 -11.61
N ILE A 407 26.55 -3.16 -10.56
CA ILE A 407 26.73 -4.47 -9.92
C ILE A 407 25.93 -5.53 -10.67
N HIS A 408 24.69 -5.22 -11.01
CA HIS A 408 23.79 -6.15 -11.69
C HIS A 408 22.77 -5.39 -12.54
N PHE A 409 22.37 -6.00 -13.66
CA PHE A 409 21.40 -5.46 -14.59
C PHE A 409 20.66 -6.60 -15.26
N GLU A 410 19.34 -6.50 -15.30
CA GLU A 410 18.48 -7.44 -16.02
C GLU A 410 17.40 -6.65 -16.76
N LYS A 411 16.89 -7.25 -17.83
CA LYS A 411 15.79 -6.68 -18.61
C LYS A 411 14.86 -7.75 -19.14
N ILE A 412 13.60 -7.37 -19.33
CA ILE A 412 12.56 -8.18 -19.97
C ILE A 412 11.83 -7.34 -21.01
N ASN A 413 11.34 -8.00 -22.05
CA ASN A 413 10.34 -7.39 -22.95
C ASN A 413 9.12 -6.99 -22.13
N ALA A 414 8.40 -5.96 -22.56
CA ALA A 414 7.19 -5.50 -21.93
C ALA A 414 6.00 -5.55 -22.88
N ILE A 415 4.81 -5.49 -22.30
CA ILE A 415 3.55 -5.40 -23.04
C ILE A 415 3.23 -3.96 -23.40
N ASN A 416 2.62 -3.74 -24.57
CA ASN A 416 2.11 -2.42 -24.96
C ASN A 416 0.71 -2.15 -24.35
N ASP A 417 0.61 -2.19 -23.02
CA ASP A 417 -0.58 -1.85 -22.23
C ASP A 417 -0.09 -1.15 -20.96
N VAL A 418 -0.30 0.17 -20.84
CA VAL A 418 0.19 0.96 -19.70
C VAL A 418 -0.42 0.49 -18.38
N LEU A 419 -1.71 0.13 -18.34
CA LEU A 419 -2.32 -0.40 -17.13
C LEU A 419 -1.69 -1.75 -16.78
N GLY A 420 -1.58 -2.63 -17.78
CA GLY A 420 -0.95 -3.94 -17.65
C GLY A 420 0.50 -3.88 -17.16
N GLN A 421 1.32 -3.00 -17.71
CA GLN A 421 2.71 -2.76 -17.29
C GLN A 421 2.78 -2.40 -15.81
N ASN A 422 1.90 -1.50 -15.35
CA ASN A 422 1.85 -1.06 -13.96
C ASN A 422 1.42 -2.19 -13.03
N ILE A 423 0.46 -3.04 -13.43
CA ILE A 423 0.07 -4.24 -12.69
C ILE A 423 1.23 -5.23 -12.58
N VAL A 424 1.94 -5.51 -13.68
CA VAL A 424 3.08 -6.43 -13.68
C VAL A 424 4.21 -5.91 -12.80
N LEU A 425 4.59 -4.63 -12.94
CA LEU A 425 5.62 -4.03 -12.09
C LEU A 425 5.22 -4.11 -10.62
N LYS A 426 3.95 -3.81 -10.30
CA LYS A 426 3.42 -3.90 -8.94
C LYS A 426 3.56 -5.32 -8.38
N CYS A 427 3.26 -6.36 -9.15
CA CYS A 427 3.44 -7.74 -8.71
C CYS A 427 4.93 -8.06 -8.48
N LEU A 428 5.79 -7.76 -9.45
CA LEU A 428 7.24 -8.03 -9.34
C LEU A 428 7.90 -7.30 -8.16
N ILE A 429 7.57 -6.02 -7.94
CA ILE A 429 8.13 -5.26 -6.82
C ILE A 429 7.57 -5.72 -5.47
N ASN A 430 6.30 -6.14 -5.43
CA ASN A 430 5.71 -6.75 -4.24
C ASN A 430 6.40 -8.08 -3.88
N ILE A 431 6.73 -8.92 -4.87
CA ILE A 431 7.50 -10.16 -4.66
C ILE A 431 8.90 -9.82 -4.15
N HIS A 432 9.59 -8.92 -4.86
CA HIS A 432 10.93 -8.46 -4.49
C HIS A 432 10.96 -7.95 -3.03
N SER A 433 10.12 -6.97 -2.70
CA SER A 433 10.13 -6.33 -1.39
C SER A 433 9.73 -7.27 -0.26
N THR A 434 8.85 -8.23 -0.54
CA THR A 434 8.41 -9.21 0.44
C THR A 434 9.51 -10.22 0.71
N LEU A 435 10.08 -10.86 -0.31
CA LEU A 435 11.11 -11.89 -0.10
C LEU A 435 12.41 -11.29 0.46
N LEU A 436 12.77 -10.08 0.06
CA LEU A 436 13.81 -9.28 0.72
C LEU A 436 13.62 -9.21 2.23
N MET A 437 12.40 -8.89 2.68
CA MET A 437 12.08 -8.78 4.10
C MET A 437 12.09 -10.14 4.81
N GLY A 438 11.80 -11.22 4.08
CA GLY A 438 11.91 -12.59 4.56
C GLY A 438 13.35 -13.00 4.80
N ARG A 439 14.24 -12.66 3.87
CA ARG A 439 15.70 -12.92 3.96
C ARG A 439 16.30 -12.35 5.23
N ILE A 440 15.93 -11.12 5.56
CA ILE A 440 16.44 -10.42 6.74
C ILE A 440 15.58 -10.68 8.01
N GLY A 441 14.64 -11.63 7.96
CA GLY A 441 13.91 -12.12 9.14
C GLY A 441 12.82 -11.20 9.68
N ARG A 442 12.15 -10.41 8.84
CA ARG A 442 11.05 -9.50 9.26
C ARG A 442 9.68 -10.17 9.37
N TYR A 443 9.57 -11.43 9.00
CA TYR A 443 8.41 -12.28 9.22
C TYR A 443 8.86 -13.74 9.42
N GLN A 444 8.00 -14.55 10.03
CA GLN A 444 8.23 -15.98 10.25
C GLN A 444 7.17 -16.77 9.50
N SER A 445 7.58 -17.81 8.76
CA SER A 445 6.71 -18.48 7.78
C SER A 445 6.08 -17.43 6.84
N ASN A 446 4.80 -17.11 6.99
CA ASN A 446 4.09 -16.04 6.29
C ASN A 446 3.32 -15.08 7.23
N ILE A 447 3.82 -14.91 8.47
CA ILE A 447 3.23 -14.09 9.54
C ILE A 447 4.14 -12.90 9.87
N MET A 448 3.61 -11.67 9.76
CA MET A 448 4.36 -10.42 9.98
C MET A 448 4.64 -10.16 11.46
N ILE A 449 5.71 -10.74 11.99
CA ILE A 449 6.15 -10.52 13.36
C ILE A 449 6.67 -9.09 13.62
N TYR A 450 7.08 -8.35 12.58
CA TYR A 450 7.47 -6.93 12.65
C TYR A 450 6.34 -5.95 12.26
N VAL A 451 5.07 -6.36 12.35
CA VAL A 451 3.95 -5.43 12.12
C VAL A 451 4.01 -4.25 13.11
N ARG A 452 3.77 -3.02 12.64
CA ARG A 452 3.69 -1.84 13.52
C ARG A 452 2.21 -1.55 13.87
N PRO A 453 1.83 -1.49 15.16
CA PRO A 453 0.43 -1.33 15.57
C PRO A 453 -0.05 0.12 15.47
N THR A 454 -0.13 0.65 14.24
CA THR A 454 -0.44 2.07 13.98
C THR A 454 -1.92 2.41 13.96
N ASN A 455 -2.79 1.40 14.04
CA ASN A 455 -4.25 1.54 14.14
C ASN A 455 -4.84 0.29 14.80
N ASN A 456 -6.12 0.34 15.16
CA ASN A 456 -6.81 -0.75 15.86
C ASN A 456 -6.78 -2.10 15.14
N LYS A 457 -6.84 -2.13 13.80
CA LYS A 457 -6.72 -3.38 13.04
C LYS A 457 -5.33 -3.99 13.25
N LEU A 458 -4.29 -3.17 13.25
CA LEU A 458 -2.91 -3.64 13.43
C LEU A 458 -2.60 -3.99 14.89
N ILE A 459 -3.26 -3.35 15.87
CA ILE A 459 -3.22 -3.75 17.28
C ILE A 459 -3.82 -5.15 17.43
N ASP A 460 -5.05 -5.38 16.94
CA ASP A 460 -5.69 -6.71 16.96
C ASP A 460 -4.81 -7.77 16.28
N ARG A 461 -4.27 -7.45 15.10
CA ARG A 461 -3.38 -8.35 14.36
C ARG A 461 -2.13 -8.72 15.17
N ALA A 462 -1.49 -7.75 15.81
CA ALA A 462 -0.30 -8.01 16.61
C ALA A 462 -0.64 -8.92 17.81
N ILE A 463 -1.76 -8.71 18.49
CA ILE A 463 -2.24 -9.58 19.58
C ILE A 463 -2.46 -11.01 19.08
N ARG A 464 -3.14 -11.19 17.94
CA ARG A 464 -3.36 -12.51 17.33
C ARG A 464 -2.06 -13.21 16.95
N TYR A 465 -1.07 -12.47 16.45
CA TYR A 465 0.24 -13.06 16.12
C TYR A 465 1.02 -13.48 17.36
N VAL A 466 0.92 -12.73 18.46
CA VAL A 466 1.50 -13.16 19.74
C VAL A 466 0.85 -14.46 20.21
N LEU A 467 -0.49 -14.53 20.20
CA LEU A 467 -1.24 -15.75 20.55
C LEU A 467 -0.87 -16.94 19.66
N TYR A 468 -0.73 -16.70 18.36
CA TYR A 468 -0.26 -17.72 17.40
C TYR A 468 1.14 -18.23 17.78
N LEU A 469 2.10 -17.34 18.04
CA LEU A 469 3.46 -17.75 18.42
C LEU A 469 3.50 -18.49 19.77
N LEU A 470 2.72 -18.05 20.77
CA LEU A 470 2.60 -18.74 22.06
C LEU A 470 2.12 -20.19 21.86
N ASN A 471 1.08 -20.38 21.05
CA ASN A 471 0.57 -21.71 20.71
C ASN A 471 1.63 -22.56 19.97
N GLN A 472 2.27 -22.01 18.92
CA GLN A 472 3.30 -22.73 18.16
C GLN A 472 4.53 -23.13 18.99
N ASN A 473 4.81 -22.41 20.09
CA ASN A 473 5.91 -22.71 21.00
C ASN A 473 5.49 -23.51 22.24
N ASN A 474 4.28 -24.10 22.25
CA ASN A 474 3.70 -24.85 23.37
C ASN A 474 3.64 -24.06 24.69
N VAL A 475 3.56 -22.72 24.61
CA VAL A 475 3.33 -21.86 25.78
C VAL A 475 1.81 -21.69 25.92
N VAL A 476 1.16 -22.72 26.45
CA VAL A 476 -0.30 -22.78 26.61
C VAL A 476 -0.64 -22.78 28.10
N ASN A 477 -1.44 -21.80 28.52
CA ASN A 477 -1.97 -21.69 29.88
C ASN A 477 -3.36 -21.04 29.79
N GLU A 478 -4.33 -21.52 30.56
CA GLU A 478 -5.70 -21.01 30.56
C GLU A 478 -5.82 -19.51 30.89
N ASN A 479 -4.84 -18.97 31.60
CA ASN A 479 -4.77 -17.56 31.97
C ASN A 479 -4.20 -16.67 30.85
N ILE A 480 -3.63 -17.25 29.78
CA ILE A 480 -3.17 -16.51 28.60
C ILE A 480 -4.39 -16.15 27.74
N THR A 481 -5.02 -15.03 28.09
CA THR A 481 -6.19 -14.49 27.39
C THR A 481 -5.81 -13.41 26.38
N TYR A 482 -6.73 -13.10 25.45
CA TYR A 482 -6.59 -11.94 24.56
C TYR A 482 -6.36 -10.64 25.34
N ALA A 483 -7.08 -10.45 26.46
CA ALA A 483 -6.95 -9.27 27.30
C ALA A 483 -5.57 -9.14 27.94
N LEU A 484 -5.01 -10.25 28.44
CA LEU A 484 -3.65 -10.29 29.00
C LEU A 484 -2.59 -9.93 27.95
N VAL A 485 -2.70 -10.53 26.75
CA VAL A 485 -1.78 -10.23 25.65
C VAL A 485 -1.93 -8.77 25.21
N CYS A 486 -3.15 -8.25 25.15
CA CYS A 486 -3.43 -6.85 24.86
C CYS A 486 -2.74 -5.91 25.87
N GLU A 487 -2.90 -6.15 27.17
CA GLU A 487 -2.26 -5.36 28.22
C GLU A 487 -0.73 -5.35 28.06
N ASN A 488 -0.12 -6.53 27.91
CA ASN A 488 1.32 -6.65 27.71
C ASN A 488 1.80 -5.97 26.42
N LEU A 489 1.02 -6.06 25.34
CA LEU A 489 1.31 -5.39 24.07
C LEU A 489 1.32 -3.86 24.22
N PHE A 490 0.36 -3.30 24.96
CA PHE A 490 0.31 -1.86 25.21
C PHE A 490 1.49 -1.36 26.05
N GLU A 491 2.03 -2.18 26.97
CA GLU A 491 3.27 -1.84 27.67
C GLU A 491 4.48 -1.82 26.72
N GLU A 492 4.58 -2.80 25.81
CA GLU A 492 5.66 -2.83 24.82
C GLU A 492 5.54 -1.71 23.77
N ILE A 493 4.33 -1.28 23.41
CA ILE A 493 4.10 -0.13 22.51
C ILE A 493 4.76 1.15 23.04
N LYS A 494 4.74 1.39 24.36
CA LYS A 494 5.29 2.62 24.97
C LYS A 494 6.79 2.80 24.71
N THR A 495 7.51 1.69 24.50
CA THR A 495 8.96 1.69 24.29
C THR A 495 9.36 1.20 22.89
N LEU A 496 8.40 0.96 22.00
CA LEU A 496 8.64 0.41 20.68
C LEU A 496 9.30 1.44 19.74
N VAL A 497 10.58 1.20 19.41
CA VAL A 497 11.28 1.98 18.38
C VAL A 497 11.13 1.35 17.00
N TYR A 498 11.47 2.09 15.94
CA TYR A 498 11.55 1.50 14.61
C TYR A 498 12.68 0.47 14.55
N GLY A 499 12.48 -0.57 13.75
CA GLY A 499 13.38 -1.70 13.63
C GLY A 499 13.09 -2.83 14.62
N GLU A 500 12.33 -2.61 15.69
CA GLU A 500 11.92 -3.66 16.64
C GLU A 500 10.62 -4.37 16.23
N SER A 501 10.48 -5.62 16.69
CA SER A 501 9.28 -6.44 16.52
C SER A 501 8.40 -6.38 17.77
N ILE A 502 7.23 -5.74 17.67
CA ILE A 502 6.25 -5.70 18.77
C ILE A 502 5.75 -7.10 19.16
N VAL A 503 5.61 -8.01 18.18
CA VAL A 503 5.08 -9.35 18.40
C VAL A 503 6.06 -10.16 19.24
N LEU A 504 7.34 -10.23 18.85
CA LEU A 504 8.37 -10.93 19.62
C LEU A 504 8.59 -10.32 21.01
N LYS A 505 8.64 -8.98 21.16
CA LYS A 505 8.78 -8.34 22.49
C LYS A 505 7.63 -8.75 23.42
N THR A 506 6.40 -8.68 22.91
CA THR A 506 5.21 -9.07 23.69
C THR A 506 5.18 -10.57 23.97
N PHE A 507 5.52 -11.41 22.99
CA PHE A 507 5.64 -12.86 23.15
C PHE A 507 6.61 -13.22 24.28
N GLU A 508 7.83 -12.65 24.28
CA GLU A 508 8.83 -12.91 25.31
C GLU A 508 8.37 -12.42 26.68
N ARG A 509 7.70 -11.26 26.74
CA ARG A 509 7.13 -10.73 27.98
C ARG A 509 6.08 -11.68 28.58
N VAL A 510 5.13 -12.14 27.76
CA VAL A 510 4.08 -13.07 28.20
C VAL A 510 4.70 -14.41 28.57
N LYS A 511 5.57 -14.98 27.74
CA LYS A 511 6.26 -16.24 28.01
C LYS A 511 6.95 -16.24 29.37
N LYS A 512 7.69 -15.16 29.72
CA LYS A 512 8.35 -15.02 31.03
C LYS A 512 7.39 -15.04 32.22
N GLN A 513 6.15 -14.56 32.06
CA GLN A 513 5.14 -14.58 33.12
C GLN A 513 4.63 -15.99 33.43
N PHE A 514 4.72 -16.93 32.48
CA PHE A 514 4.19 -18.29 32.62
C PHE A 514 5.26 -19.39 32.49
N SER A 515 6.54 -19.03 32.52
CA SER A 515 7.65 -20.00 32.49
C SER A 515 8.11 -20.41 33.89
N GLN A 516 7.22 -20.43 34.88
CA GLN A 516 7.49 -20.88 36.25
C GLN A 516 6.71 -22.15 36.58
#